data_AF-A0A2D5KJB1-F1
#
_entry.id   AF-A0A2D5KJB1-F1
#
_cell.length_a   1.000
_cell.length_b   1.000
_cell.length_c   1.000
_cell.angle_alpha   90.00
_cell.angle_beta   90.00
_cell.angle_gamma   90.00
#
_symmetry.space_group_name_H-M   'P 1'
#
loop_
_entity.id
_entity.type
_entity.pdbx_description
1 polymer ?
#
loop_
_entity_poly.entity_id
_entity_poly.type
_entity_poly.pdbx_seq_one_letter_code
_entity_poly.pdbx_strand_id
1 'polypeptide(L)'
;MELLATLETASISLCGIAMLLWMSIGTFTRADWGEAFAQKTIFVLCVTSAILLFSLHYLGGELWGSRNVALPFALTALIVAAAGSLNIKGQDVQGEINPHEIMRMRKQERDED
;
A
#
# COMPACT_ATOMS: atom_id res chain seq x y z
N MET A 1 -12.39 -0.25 29.23
CA MET A 1 -13.03 0.69 28.29
C MET A 1 -11.99 1.52 27.53
N GLU A 2 -10.97 2.09 28.18
CA GLU A 2 -9.92 2.85 27.48
C GLU A 2 -9.18 2.06 26.39
N LEU A 3 -8.90 0.77 26.60
CA LEU A 3 -8.25 -0.07 25.59
C LEU A 3 -9.08 -0.19 24.30
N LEU A 4 -10.40 -0.33 24.41
CA LEU A 4 -11.28 -0.46 23.23
C LEU A 4 -11.36 0.87 22.47
N ALA A 5 -11.50 1.99 23.19
CA ALA A 5 -11.53 3.33 22.61
C ALA A 5 -10.21 3.70 21.91
N THR A 6 -9.08 3.30 22.49
CA THR A 6 -7.76 3.49 21.86
C THR A 6 -7.59 2.61 20.63
N LEU A 7 -8.05 1.35 20.65
CA LEU A 7 -8.07 0.48 19.45
C LEU A 7 -8.95 1.04 18.33
N GLU A 8 -10.14 1.53 18.65
CA GLU A 8 -11.06 2.15 17.70
C GLU A 8 -10.41 3.39 17.07
N THR A 9 -9.90 4.30 17.89
CA THR A 9 -9.27 5.54 17.42
C THR A 9 -8.02 5.25 16.60
N ALA A 10 -7.16 4.31 17.04
CA ALA A 10 -5.94 3.93 16.36
C ALA A 10 -6.23 3.27 15.01
N SER A 11 -7.18 2.33 14.95
CA SER A 11 -7.53 1.67 13.68
C SER A 11 -8.12 2.65 12.66
N ILE A 12 -9.06 3.50 13.07
CA ILE A 12 -9.69 4.50 12.20
C ILE A 12 -8.64 5.53 11.73
N SER A 13 -7.79 6.03 12.62
CA SER A 13 -6.76 7.00 12.26
C SER A 13 -5.72 6.42 11.28
N LEU A 14 -5.25 5.19 11.50
CA LEU A 14 -4.32 4.51 10.58
C LEU A 14 -4.95 4.29 9.20
N CYS A 15 -6.22 3.88 9.14
CA CYS A 15 -6.97 3.78 7.88
C CYS A 15 -7.09 5.14 7.19
N GLY A 16 -7.38 6.21 7.94
CA GLY A 16 -7.45 7.57 7.42
C GLY A 16 -6.12 8.03 6.82
N ILE A 17 -5.00 7.80 7.51
CA ILE A 17 -3.67 8.12 7.01
C ILE A 17 -3.35 7.33 5.74
N ALA A 18 -3.68 6.03 5.70
CA ALA A 18 -3.51 5.20 4.52
C ALA A 18 -4.29 5.74 3.30
N MET A 19 -5.54 6.19 3.52
CA MET A 19 -6.36 6.81 2.48
C MET A 19 -5.76 8.12 1.95
N LEU A 20 -5.23 8.98 2.83
CA LEU A 20 -4.58 10.22 2.42
C LEU A 20 -3.31 9.95 1.60
N LEU A 21 -2.52 8.95 2.02
CA LEU A 21 -1.35 8.51 1.26
C LEU A 21 -1.76 7.94 -0.10
N TRP A 22 -2.83 7.15 -0.16
CA TRP A 22 -3.36 6.60 -1.41
C TRP A 22 -3.72 7.70 -2.41
N MET A 23 -4.47 8.72 -1.97
CA MET A 23 -4.82 9.86 -2.82
C MET A 23 -3.58 10.68 -3.26
N SER A 24 -2.51 10.61 -2.47
CA SER A 24 -1.25 11.30 -2.74
C SER A 24 -0.24 10.48 -3.54
N ILE A 25 -0.53 9.22 -3.91
CA ILE A 25 0.39 8.36 -4.69
C ILE A 25 0.85 9.07 -5.97
N GLY A 26 -0.05 9.73 -6.68
CA GLY A 26 0.26 10.47 -7.91
C GLY A 26 1.28 11.61 -7.74
N THR A 27 1.47 12.12 -6.52
CA THR A 27 2.53 13.07 -6.18
C THR A 27 3.87 12.35 -5.96
N PHE A 28 3.84 11.19 -5.32
CA PHE A 28 5.02 10.38 -5.03
C PHE A 28 5.59 9.64 -6.27
N THR A 29 4.77 9.38 -7.29
CA THR A 29 5.21 8.71 -8.55
C THR A 29 6.23 9.52 -9.36
N ARG A 30 6.40 10.82 -9.06
CA ARG A 30 7.43 11.69 -9.65
C ARG A 30 8.86 11.22 -9.30
N ALA A 31 9.02 10.41 -8.25
CA ALA A 31 10.27 9.75 -7.90
C ALA A 31 10.08 8.24 -7.95
N ASP A 32 10.98 7.50 -8.61
CA ASP A 32 10.87 6.04 -8.76
C ASP A 32 10.87 5.31 -7.41
N TRP A 33 11.63 5.82 -6.44
CA TRP A 33 11.64 5.28 -5.08
C TRP A 33 10.39 5.67 -4.26
N GLY A 34 9.77 6.81 -4.59
CA GLY A 34 8.69 7.41 -3.83
C GLY A 34 7.40 6.58 -3.93
N GLU A 35 7.13 6.01 -5.10
CA GLU A 35 5.97 5.17 -5.33
C GLU A 35 6.06 3.85 -4.53
N ALA A 36 7.18 3.14 -4.63
CA ALA A 36 7.40 1.90 -3.89
C ALA A 36 7.37 2.13 -2.37
N PHE A 37 7.91 3.26 -1.91
CA PHE A 37 7.83 3.66 -0.51
C PHE A 37 6.40 3.93 -0.06
N ALA A 38 5.61 4.68 -0.86
CA ALA A 38 4.22 4.97 -0.56
C ALA A 38 3.35 3.71 -0.52
N GLN A 39 3.47 2.83 -1.52
CA GLN A 39 2.79 1.53 -1.58
C GLN A 39 3.10 0.65 -0.37
N LYS A 40 4.39 0.51 -0.03
CA LYS A 40 4.81 -0.26 1.14
C LYS A 40 4.31 0.35 2.45
N THR A 41 4.30 1.67 2.56
CA THR A 41 3.76 2.38 3.73
C THR A 41 2.26 2.14 3.88
N ILE A 42 1.50 2.28 2.79
CA ILE A 42 0.05 2.01 2.77
C ILE A 42 -0.22 0.55 3.16
N PHE A 43 0.53 -0.41 2.60
CA PHE A 43 0.41 -1.82 2.97
C PHE A 43 0.56 -2.03 4.48
N VAL A 44 1.63 -1.49 5.08
CA VAL A 44 1.88 -1.61 6.52
C VAL A 44 0.76 -0.98 7.35
N LEU A 45 0.29 0.22 6.96
CA LEU A 45 -0.81 0.90 7.67
C LEU A 45 -2.11 0.12 7.60
N CYS A 46 -2.48 -0.40 6.42
CA CYS A 46 -3.71 -1.17 6.22
C CYS A 46 -3.66 -2.52 6.95
N VAL A 47 -2.53 -3.24 6.91
CA VAL A 47 -2.36 -4.50 7.66
C VAL A 47 -2.42 -4.25 9.17
N THR A 48 -1.73 -3.21 9.65
CA THR A 48 -1.77 -2.86 11.08
C THR A 48 -3.18 -2.51 11.51
N SER A 49 -3.91 -1.71 10.73
CA SER A 49 -5.30 -1.38 11.02
C SER A 49 -6.22 -2.62 11.00
N ALA A 50 -6.04 -3.54 10.05
CA ALA A 50 -6.78 -4.79 10.02
C ALA A 50 -6.57 -5.62 11.30
N ILE A 51 -5.32 -5.73 11.78
CA ILE A 51 -5.00 -6.43 13.04
C ILE A 51 -5.71 -5.77 14.24
N LEU A 52 -5.72 -4.44 14.30
CA LEU A 52 -6.41 -3.69 15.35
C LEU A 52 -7.92 -3.88 15.30
N LEU A 53 -8.52 -3.87 14.10
CA LEU A 53 -9.96 -4.10 13.91
C LEU A 53 -10.37 -5.53 14.26
N PHE A 54 -9.55 -6.53 13.91
CA PHE A 54 -9.76 -7.91 14.36
C PHE A 54 -9.70 -8.00 15.89
N SER A 55 -8.69 -7.38 16.49
CA SER A 55 -8.55 -7.33 17.95
C SER A 55 -9.78 -6.68 18.58
N LEU A 56 -10.23 -5.55 18.06
CA LEU A 56 -11.43 -4.84 18.53
C LEU A 56 -12.67 -5.74 18.45
N HIS A 57 -12.87 -6.47 17.35
CA HIS A 57 -14.01 -7.38 17.17
C HIS A 57 -14.02 -8.54 18.18
N TYR A 58 -12.85 -9.19 18.39
CA TYR A 58 -12.72 -10.31 19.33
C TYR A 58 -12.82 -9.86 20.80
N LEU A 59 -12.35 -8.66 21.13
CA LEU A 59 -12.49 -8.08 22.47
C LEU A 59 -13.92 -7.55 22.76
N GLY A 60 -14.84 -7.67 21.80
CA GLY A 60 -16.23 -7.21 21.97
C GLY A 60 -16.39 -5.70 21.84
N GLY A 61 -15.44 -5.02 21.22
CA GLY A 61 -15.56 -3.61 20.87
C GLY A 61 -16.61 -3.38 19.78
N GLU A 62 -17.16 -2.18 19.77
CA GLU A 62 -18.11 -1.73 18.77
C GLU A 62 -17.46 -0.63 17.94
N LEU A 63 -17.71 -0.64 16.63
CA LEU A 63 -17.31 0.43 15.74
C LEU A 63 -18.56 1.23 15.41
N TRP A 64 -18.59 2.53 15.76
CA TRP A 64 -19.79 3.37 15.59
C TRP A 64 -21.09 2.73 16.15
N GLY A 65 -21.00 2.10 17.32
CA GLY A 65 -22.15 1.47 17.99
C GLY A 65 -22.63 0.17 17.34
N SER A 66 -21.85 -0.43 16.43
CA SER A 66 -22.16 -1.74 15.87
C SER A 66 -20.93 -2.65 15.85
N ARG A 67 -21.05 -3.81 16.50
CA ARG A 67 -20.00 -4.84 16.54
C ARG A 67 -19.75 -5.50 15.18
N ASN A 68 -20.77 -5.57 14.33
CA ASN A 68 -20.72 -6.28 13.05
C ASN A 68 -20.01 -5.48 11.96
N VAL A 69 -19.68 -4.22 12.21
CA VAL A 69 -19.01 -3.33 11.24
C VAL A 69 -17.49 -3.50 11.28
N ALA A 70 -16.91 -3.87 12.41
CA ALA A 70 -15.46 -4.03 12.54
C ALA A 70 -14.86 -5.07 11.56
N LEU A 71 -15.56 -6.21 11.39
CA LEU A 71 -15.12 -7.31 10.53
C LEU A 71 -15.06 -6.96 9.02
N PRO A 72 -16.13 -6.45 8.38
CA PRO A 72 -16.05 -6.06 6.97
C PRO A 72 -15.05 -4.94 6.71
N PHE A 73 -14.83 -4.03 7.67
CA PHE A 73 -13.78 -3.01 7.57
C PHE A 73 -12.38 -3.61 7.63
N ALA A 74 -12.14 -4.59 8.52
CA ALA A 74 -10.87 -5.31 8.57
C ALA A 74 -10.57 -6.02 7.25
N LEU A 75 -11.58 -6.67 6.66
CA LEU A 75 -11.46 -7.34 5.36
C LEU A 75 -11.17 -6.34 4.23
N THR A 76 -11.88 -5.21 4.23
CA THR A 76 -11.65 -4.14 3.24
C THR A 76 -10.22 -3.59 3.35
N ALA A 77 -9.71 -3.38 4.57
CA ALA A 77 -8.34 -2.95 4.79
C ALA A 77 -7.31 -3.96 4.24
N LEU A 78 -7.55 -5.27 4.39
CA LEU A 78 -6.70 -6.30 3.79
C LEU A 78 -6.76 -6.31 2.26
N ILE A 79 -7.94 -6.12 1.68
CA ILE A 79 -8.10 -5.99 0.22
C ILE A 79 -7.31 -4.79 -0.30
N VAL A 80 -7.41 -3.64 0.38
CA VAL A 80 -6.64 -2.42 0.02
C VAL A 80 -5.15 -2.64 0.20
N ALA A 81 -4.71 -3.32 1.26
CA ALA A 81 -3.31 -3.69 1.44
C ALA A 81 -2.80 -4.53 0.27
N ALA A 82 -3.54 -5.58 -0.10
CA ALA A 82 -3.18 -6.42 -1.23
C ALA A 82 -3.14 -5.61 -2.54
N ALA A 83 -4.14 -4.78 -2.80
CA ALA A 83 -4.19 -3.93 -3.98
C ALA A 83 -3.02 -2.92 -4.02
N GLY A 84 -2.66 -2.32 -2.90
CA GLY A 84 -1.53 -1.39 -2.79
C GLY A 84 -0.16 -2.05 -2.90
N SER A 85 -0.06 -3.37 -2.73
CA SER A 85 1.17 -4.14 -2.95
C SER A 85 1.42 -4.47 -4.43
N LEU A 86 0.41 -4.32 -5.29
CA LEU A 86 0.56 -4.45 -6.73
C LEU A 86 1.26 -3.20 -7.24
N ASN A 87 2.55 -3.35 -7.58
CA ASN A 87 3.39 -2.24 -8.01
C ASN A 87 2.81 -1.60 -9.30
N ILE A 88 2.37 -0.35 -9.21
CA ILE A 88 1.69 0.38 -10.30
C ILE A 88 2.69 0.77 -11.40
N LYS A 89 3.93 1.15 -11.03
CA LYS A 89 5.09 1.07 -11.91
C LYS A 89 5.54 -0.38 -11.93
N GLY A 90 5.10 -1.13 -12.93
CA GLY A 90 5.77 -2.38 -13.28
C GLY A 90 7.27 -2.11 -13.34
N GLN A 91 8.00 -2.54 -12.32
CA GLN A 91 9.41 -2.79 -12.54
C GLN A 91 9.40 -3.83 -13.64
N ASP A 92 9.98 -3.50 -14.79
CA ASP A 92 10.19 -4.43 -15.90
C ASP A 92 11.03 -5.60 -15.37
N VAL A 93 10.36 -6.56 -14.72
CA VAL A 93 10.92 -7.87 -14.34
C VAL A 93 11.21 -8.65 -15.61
N GLN A 94 10.48 -8.35 -16.69
CA GLN A 94 10.86 -8.68 -18.04
C GLN A 94 11.80 -7.58 -18.51
N GLY A 95 13.11 -7.77 -18.30
CA GLY A 95 14.16 -6.84 -18.72
C GLY A 95 14.20 -6.69 -20.24
N GLU A 96 13.19 -6.04 -20.81
CA GLU A 96 13.19 -5.64 -22.19
C GLU A 96 14.13 -4.44 -22.28
N ILE A 97 15.34 -4.69 -22.77
CA ILE A 97 16.34 -3.66 -22.98
C ILE A 97 15.68 -2.55 -23.78
N ASN A 98 15.75 -1.32 -23.27
CA ASN A 98 15.21 -0.15 -23.95
C ASN A 98 15.70 -0.13 -25.41
N PRO A 99 14.83 -0.02 -26.43
CA PRO A 99 15.22 -0.02 -27.83
C PRO A 99 16.35 0.97 -28.17
N HIS A 100 16.43 2.08 -27.44
CA HIS A 100 17.53 3.04 -27.56
C HIS A 100 18.87 2.52 -27.02
N GLU A 101 18.87 1.71 -25.96
CA GLU A 101 20.07 1.02 -25.47
C GLU A 101 20.51 -0.09 -26.44
N ILE A 102 19.57 -0.84 -27.02
CA ILE A 102 19.87 -1.86 -28.05
C ILE A 102 20.58 -1.20 -29.25
N MET A 103 20.06 -0.06 -29.72
CA MET A 103 20.70 0.69 -30.80
C MET A 103 22.09 1.22 -30.43
N ARG A 104 22.31 1.60 -29.16
CA ARG A 104 23.62 2.07 -28.69
C ARG A 104 24.65 0.94 -28.65
N MET A 105 24.27 -0.23 -28.14
CA MET A 105 25.14 -1.42 -28.10
C MET A 105 25.54 -1.85 -29.51
N ARG A 106 24.57 -1.91 -30.46
CA ARG A 106 24.85 -2.25 -31.86
C ARG A 106 25.75 -1.25 -32.59
N LYS A 107 25.79 0.01 -32.12
CA LYS A 107 26.68 1.01 -32.68
C LYS A 107 28.11 0.83 -32.16
N GLN A 108 28.26 0.57 -30.86
CA GLN A 108 29.57 0.29 -30.25
C GLN A 108 30.22 -0.97 -30.84
N GLU A 109 29.45 -2.06 -31.04
CA GLU A 109 29.95 -3.26 -31.71
C GLU A 109 30.44 -2.99 -33.15
N ARG A 110 29.83 -2.04 -33.86
CA ARG A 110 30.21 -1.69 -35.23
C ARG A 110 31.43 -0.77 -35.31
N ASP A 111 31.71 -0.03 -34.24
CA ASP A 111 32.83 0.91 -34.17
C ASP A 111 34.12 0.21 -33.65
N GLU A 112 34.02 -1.02 -33.12
CA GLU A 112 35.14 -1.84 -32.62
C GLU A 112 35.70 -2.85 -33.65
N ASP A 113 34.97 -3.11 -34.75
CA ASP A 113 35.38 -3.94 -35.92
C ASP A 113 35.98 -3.09 -37.06
#